data_AF-A0A4Q7J2S0-F1
#
_entry.id   AF-A0A4Q7J2S0-F1
#
_cell.length_a   1.000
_cell.length_b   1.000
_cell.length_c   1.000
_cell.angle_alpha   90.00
_cell.angle_beta   90.00
_cell.angle_gamma   90.00
#
_symmetry.space_group_name_H-M   'P 1'
#
loop_
_entity.id
_entity.type
_entity.pdbx_description
1 polymer ?
#
loop_
_entity_poly.entity_id
_entity_poly.type
_entity_poly.pdbx_seq_one_letter_code
_entity_poly.pdbx_strand_id
1 'polypeptide(L)'
;MARRRVARQREDRTPLSGRVRRVWEVVTTGLALITAIYLVLSTIEPTRLILERYVLKLNVEVLTAIVAIMLEVAIIAVYQLGRQVRKLRTELAPRVHGQVVYDVSTVVEAVRRLGADGRRGERTLEVLGLTLNTTWPQLAAWLTGHESPSRWRITLYCLDPEFAETCDELPGHWSTEAARSAHRVRALLEEEAGDLEQRRITVDLRTYDFVPVVHGFRLGNGEIFLAYLQWSESGRVRPFEFYERIAPEDTSERANRYRDLFDSWLARAEHRSAEAVPAE
;
A
#
# COMPACT_ATOMS: atom_id res chain seq x y z
N MET A 1 35.78 -20.32 -15.07
CA MET A 1 36.68 -19.14 -15.19
C MET A 1 35.87 -18.07 -15.95
N ALA A 2 35.38 -17.01 -15.33
CA ALA A 2 36.16 -15.85 -14.93
C ALA A 2 35.56 -15.18 -13.69
N ARG A 3 36.43 -14.88 -12.73
CA ARG A 3 36.15 -14.10 -11.52
C ARG A 3 36.05 -12.62 -11.90
N ARG A 4 34.95 -11.95 -11.56
CA ARG A 4 34.96 -10.49 -11.31
C ARG A 4 34.34 -10.20 -9.95
N ARG A 5 35.26 -9.94 -9.01
CA ARG A 5 35.04 -9.20 -7.77
C ARG A 5 34.76 -7.72 -8.10
N VAL A 6 34.38 -6.99 -7.05
CA VAL A 6 34.28 -5.52 -6.89
C VAL A 6 32.85 -5.01 -7.13
N ALA A 7 32.13 -4.40 -6.18
CA ALA A 7 32.43 -3.97 -4.82
C ALA A 7 31.17 -4.02 -3.95
N ARG A 8 31.28 -4.69 -2.80
CA ARG A 8 30.46 -4.36 -1.62
C ARG A 8 30.86 -2.96 -1.18
N GLN A 9 30.06 -1.96 -1.57
CA GLN A 9 30.02 -0.68 -0.88
C GLN A 9 29.36 -0.92 0.49
N ARG A 10 30.15 -1.46 1.42
CA ARG A 10 29.96 -1.19 2.84
C ARG A 10 30.33 0.29 2.99
N GLU A 11 29.32 1.15 2.98
CA GLU A 11 29.46 2.46 3.59
C GLU A 11 29.88 2.24 5.04
N ASP A 12 31.15 2.47 5.30
CA ASP A 12 31.64 2.91 6.60
C ASP A 12 30.90 4.20 6.98
N ARG A 13 29.67 4.04 7.48
CA ARG A 13 29.07 5.04 8.36
C ARG A 13 29.87 5.03 9.63
N THR A 14 30.84 5.93 9.67
CA THR A 14 31.62 6.31 10.83
C THR A 14 30.76 6.24 12.12
N PRO A 15 31.09 5.35 13.08
CA PRO A 15 30.34 5.18 14.32
C PRO A 15 30.38 6.41 15.25
N LEU A 16 31.16 7.43 14.86
CA LEU A 16 31.29 8.71 15.55
C LEU A 16 30.02 9.55 15.48
N SER A 17 29.23 9.47 14.39
CA SER A 17 28.01 10.28 14.24
C SER A 17 26.91 9.90 15.25
N GLY A 18 26.80 8.62 15.60
CA GLY A 18 25.78 8.13 16.53
C GLY A 18 26.06 8.50 18.00
N ARG A 19 27.33 8.53 18.42
CA ARG A 19 27.71 8.94 19.78
C ARG A 19 27.60 10.44 19.97
N VAL A 20 28.07 11.23 19.00
CA VAL A 20 27.95 12.70 19.03
C VAL A 20 26.47 13.11 19.03
N ARG A 21 25.63 12.45 18.22
CA ARG A 21 24.19 12.68 18.21
C ARG A 21 23.52 12.34 19.54
N ARG A 22 23.85 11.20 20.17
CA ARG A 22 23.29 10.84 21.49
C ARG A 22 23.72 11.81 22.58
N VAL A 23 24.99 12.23 22.59
CA VAL A 23 25.48 13.24 23.54
C VAL A 23 24.73 14.56 23.33
N TRP A 24 24.54 14.97 22.08
CA TRP A 24 23.77 16.17 21.76
C TRP A 24 22.30 16.09 22.19
N GLU A 25 21.63 14.97 21.91
CA GLU A 25 20.25 14.72 22.35
C GLU A 25 20.12 14.73 23.88
N VAL A 26 21.05 14.10 24.61
CA VAL A 26 21.05 14.11 26.08
C VAL A 26 21.29 15.51 26.63
N VAL A 27 22.20 16.29 26.02
CA VAL A 27 22.49 17.66 26.44
C VAL A 27 21.29 18.58 26.18
N THR A 28 20.66 18.50 25.00
CA THR A 28 19.49 19.35 24.69
C THR A 28 18.27 18.98 25.53
N THR A 29 17.98 17.69 25.73
CA THR A 29 16.90 17.25 26.62
C THR A 29 17.18 17.63 28.07
N GLY A 30 18.42 17.47 28.55
CA GLY A 30 18.82 17.89 29.89
C GLY A 30 18.68 19.39 30.10
N LEU A 31 19.13 20.20 29.14
CA LEU A 31 19.02 21.67 29.19
C LEU A 31 17.56 22.11 29.17
N ALA A 32 16.72 21.51 28.31
CA ALA A 32 15.30 21.80 28.24
C ALA A 32 14.58 21.46 29.56
N LEU A 33 14.90 20.30 30.17
CA LEU A 33 14.35 19.89 31.46
C LEU A 33 14.76 20.87 32.58
N ILE A 34 16.04 21.26 32.63
CA ILE A 34 16.55 22.24 33.60
C ILE A 34 15.85 23.59 33.41
N THR A 35 15.64 24.02 32.17
CA THR A 35 14.93 25.26 31.85
C THR A 35 13.47 25.20 32.30
N ALA A 36 12.78 24.09 32.03
CA ALA A 36 11.40 23.88 32.46
C ALA A 36 11.27 23.86 33.99
N ILE A 37 12.19 23.15 34.68
CA ILE A 37 12.25 23.13 36.15
C ILE A 37 12.51 24.53 36.69
N TYR A 38 13.44 25.27 36.11
CA TYR A 38 13.74 26.65 36.52
C TYR A 38 12.52 27.57 36.36
N LEU A 39 11.84 27.51 35.21
CA LEU A 39 10.63 28.29 34.96
C LEU A 39 9.51 27.95 35.94
N VAL A 40 9.27 26.66 36.21
CA VAL A 40 8.27 26.21 37.19
C VAL A 40 8.63 26.65 38.62
N LEU A 41 9.89 26.55 39.02
CA LEU A 41 10.33 27.01 40.34
C LEU A 41 10.24 28.53 40.48
N SER A 42 10.39 29.27 39.38
CA SER A 42 10.26 30.73 39.34
C SER A 42 8.81 31.23 39.40
N THR A 43 7.84 30.42 39.00
CA THR A 43 6.40 30.77 39.04
C THR A 43 5.73 30.47 40.37
N ILE A 44 6.33 29.61 41.20
CA ILE A 44 5.84 29.27 42.53
C ILE A 44 6.48 30.20 43.57
N GLU A 45 5.67 31.00 44.27
CA GLU A 45 6.10 32.11 45.13
C GLU A 45 7.07 31.72 46.28
N PRO A 46 6.85 30.61 47.03
CA PRO A 46 7.81 30.17 48.05
C PRO A 46 9.17 29.75 47.48
N THR A 47 9.20 29.06 46.34
CA THR A 47 10.45 28.63 45.69
C THR A 47 11.16 29.78 45.01
N ARG A 48 10.42 30.76 44.49
CA ARG A 48 10.97 32.01 43.96
C ARG A 48 11.76 32.76 45.03
N LEU A 49 11.23 32.92 46.24
CA LEU A 49 11.95 33.59 47.34
C LEU A 49 13.24 32.85 47.75
N ILE A 50 13.24 31.52 47.71
CA ILE A 50 14.44 30.70 47.96
C ILE A 50 15.45 30.89 46.82
N LEU A 51 15.00 30.84 45.57
CA LEU A 51 15.85 31.09 44.40
C LEU A 51 16.44 32.50 44.45
N GLU A 52 15.64 33.51 44.74
CA GLU A 52 16.08 34.88 44.91
C GLU A 52 17.15 34.99 46.01
N ARG A 53 17.00 34.30 47.14
CA ARG A 53 17.99 34.33 48.24
C ARG A 53 19.35 33.71 47.89
N TYR A 54 19.39 32.67 47.05
CA TYR A 54 20.62 31.95 46.71
C TYR A 54 21.20 32.34 45.34
N VAL A 55 20.34 32.74 44.39
CA VAL A 55 20.69 33.03 42.98
C VAL A 55 20.80 34.53 42.71
N LEU A 56 20.10 35.45 43.41
CA LEU A 56 20.31 36.92 43.21
C LEU A 56 21.65 37.44 43.74
N LYS A 57 22.49 36.58 44.35
CA LYS A 57 23.91 36.91 44.51
C LYS A 57 24.70 36.80 43.21
N LEU A 58 24.16 36.11 42.19
CA LEU A 58 24.61 36.25 40.81
C LEU A 58 23.92 37.45 40.19
N ASN A 59 24.71 38.27 39.50
CA ASN A 59 24.28 39.43 38.74
C ASN A 59 23.06 39.07 37.87
N VAL A 60 21.96 39.82 38.00
CA VAL A 60 20.71 39.62 37.24
C VAL A 60 21.00 39.51 35.74
N GLU A 61 21.98 40.27 35.24
CA GLU A 61 22.43 40.23 33.84
C GLU A 61 22.94 38.86 33.39
N VAL A 62 23.59 38.10 34.28
CA VAL A 62 24.10 36.75 34.01
C VAL A 62 22.94 35.76 33.87
N LEU A 63 21.90 35.92 34.69
CA LEU A 63 20.71 35.07 34.65
C LEU A 63 19.91 35.29 33.37
N THR A 64 19.70 36.55 32.97
CA THR A 64 19.06 36.87 31.69
C THR A 64 19.85 36.35 30.51
N ALA A 65 21.19 36.46 30.54
CA ALA A 65 22.05 35.91 29.50
C ALA A 65 21.92 34.38 29.38
N ILE A 66 21.89 33.65 30.50
CA ILE A 66 21.71 32.19 30.49
C ILE A 66 20.35 31.80 29.92
N VAL A 67 19.26 32.48 30.32
CA VAL A 67 17.91 32.21 29.79
C VAL A 67 17.85 32.49 28.29
N ALA A 68 18.46 33.57 27.81
CA ALA A 68 18.52 33.89 26.39
C ALA A 68 19.24 32.79 25.59
N ILE A 69 20.41 32.32 26.07
CA ILE A 69 21.15 31.22 25.44
C ILE A 69 20.33 29.93 25.43
N MET A 70 19.64 29.59 26.53
CA MET A 70 18.77 28.41 26.58
C MET A 70 17.62 28.50 25.58
N LEU A 71 17.02 29.68 25.42
CA LEU A 71 15.95 29.91 24.44
C LEU A 71 16.47 29.75 23.00
N GLU A 72 17.65 30.29 22.69
CA GLU A 72 18.27 30.11 21.38
C GLU A 72 18.57 28.64 21.08
N VAL A 73 19.13 27.90 22.06
CA VAL A 73 19.38 26.46 21.91
C VAL A 73 18.07 25.69 21.71
N ALA A 74 17.00 26.04 22.43
CA ALA A 74 15.69 25.43 22.26
C ALA A 74 15.10 25.72 20.86
N ILE A 75 15.18 26.95 20.37
CA ILE A 75 14.73 27.34 19.03
C ILE A 75 15.52 26.54 17.97
N ILE A 76 16.84 26.43 18.11
CA ILE A 76 17.68 25.65 17.20
C ILE A 76 17.28 24.17 17.25
N ALA A 77 17.03 23.60 18.43
CA ALA A 77 16.62 22.21 18.59
C ALA A 77 15.25 21.94 17.93
N VAL A 78 14.27 22.81 18.11
CA VAL A 78 12.95 22.72 17.45
C VAL A 78 13.10 22.83 15.94
N TYR A 79 13.94 23.75 15.45
CA TYR A 79 14.21 23.89 14.02
C TYR A 79 14.88 22.64 13.43
N GLN A 80 15.86 22.08 14.13
CA GLN A 80 16.54 20.83 13.74
C GLN A 80 15.58 19.65 13.72
N LEU A 81 14.71 19.51 14.72
CA LEU A 81 13.67 18.48 14.78
C LEU A 81 12.68 18.63 13.61
N GLY A 82 12.21 19.85 13.34
CA GLY A 82 11.35 20.15 12.20
C GLY A 82 12.02 19.79 10.87
N ARG A 83 13.33 20.03 10.71
CA ARG A 83 14.10 19.60 9.53
C ARG A 83 14.20 18.08 9.41
N GLN A 84 14.41 17.37 10.52
CA GLN A 84 14.46 15.90 10.54
C GLN A 84 13.10 15.29 10.19
N VAL A 85 12.00 15.81 10.74
CA VAL A 85 10.64 15.37 10.43
C VAL A 85 10.30 15.62 8.96
N ARG A 86 10.66 16.78 8.41
CA ARG A 86 10.49 17.06 6.97
C ARG A 86 11.28 16.06 6.12
N LYS A 87 12.54 15.78 6.47
CA LYS A 87 13.36 14.81 5.75
C LYS A 87 12.77 13.39 5.81
N LEU A 88 12.34 12.94 7.00
CA LEU A 88 11.62 11.68 7.17
C LEU A 88 10.35 11.63 6.33
N ARG A 89 9.57 12.71 6.30
CA ARG A 89 8.37 12.80 5.46
C ARG A 89 8.71 12.73 3.98
N THR A 90 9.76 13.41 3.51
CA THR A 90 10.20 13.36 2.11
C THR A 90 10.74 11.97 1.73
N GLU A 91 11.37 11.26 2.66
CA GLU A 91 11.84 9.88 2.45
C GLU A 91 10.72 8.83 2.50
N LEU A 92 9.70 9.04 3.34
CA LEU A 92 8.58 8.11 3.53
C LEU A 92 7.40 8.36 2.58
N ALA A 93 7.16 9.60 2.16
CA ALA A 93 6.04 9.94 1.29
C ALA A 93 6.03 9.13 -0.02
N PRO A 94 7.15 8.94 -0.74
CA PRO A 94 7.17 8.12 -1.96
C PRO A 94 6.85 6.64 -1.70
N ARG A 95 7.25 6.11 -0.54
CA ARG A 95 6.97 4.70 -0.17
C ARG A 95 5.50 4.46 0.12
N VAL A 96 4.84 5.44 0.73
CA VAL A 96 3.39 5.38 1.02
C VAL A 96 2.55 5.68 -0.23
N HIS A 97 2.98 6.63 -1.08
CA HIS A 97 2.24 7.00 -2.28
C HIS A 97 2.28 5.92 -3.38
N GLY A 98 3.29 5.03 -3.37
CA GLY A 98 3.35 3.90 -4.31
C GLY A 98 2.50 2.68 -3.90
N GLN A 99 1.94 2.68 -2.69
CA GLN A 99 1.18 1.55 -2.12
C GLN A 99 -0.33 1.71 -2.29
N VAL A 100 -0.84 2.88 -2.67
CA VAL A 100 -2.28 3.11 -2.84
C VAL A 100 -2.55 3.53 -4.28
N VAL A 101 -3.46 2.82 -4.94
CA VAL A 101 -3.77 2.95 -6.36
C VAL A 101 -5.26 3.17 -6.51
N TYR A 102 -5.66 4.28 -7.12
CA TYR A 102 -7.08 4.66 -7.25
C TYR A 102 -7.71 4.24 -8.59
N ASP A 103 -6.91 3.74 -9.52
CA ASP A 103 -7.35 3.45 -10.89
C ASP A 103 -6.84 2.09 -11.37
N VAL A 104 -7.75 1.35 -12.02
CA VAL A 104 -7.47 0.07 -12.69
C VAL A 104 -6.44 0.26 -13.82
N SER A 105 -6.32 1.46 -14.41
CA SER A 105 -5.29 1.76 -15.41
C SER A 105 -3.87 1.45 -14.91
N THR A 106 -3.57 1.74 -13.63
CA THR A 106 -2.27 1.44 -13.01
C THR A 106 -2.02 -0.07 -12.91
N VAL A 107 -3.08 -0.87 -12.72
CA VAL A 107 -2.98 -2.33 -12.75
C VAL A 107 -2.65 -2.81 -14.16
N VAL A 108 -3.34 -2.26 -15.18
CA VAL A 108 -3.06 -2.58 -16.59
C VAL A 108 -1.63 -2.16 -16.99
N GLU A 109 -1.14 -1.03 -16.50
CA GLU A 109 0.26 -0.63 -16.67
C GLU A 109 1.24 -1.62 -16.03
N ALA A 110 0.94 -2.12 -14.82
CA ALA A 110 1.76 -3.15 -14.18
C ALA A 110 1.76 -4.47 -14.99
N VAL A 111 0.60 -4.86 -15.52
CA VAL A 111 0.45 -6.01 -16.43
C VAL A 111 1.28 -5.81 -17.71
N ARG A 112 1.22 -4.63 -18.33
CA ARG A 112 2.02 -4.29 -19.53
C ARG A 112 3.52 -4.35 -19.23
N ARG A 113 3.95 -3.75 -18.12
CA ARG A 113 5.35 -3.80 -17.66
C ARG A 113 5.81 -5.24 -17.44
N LEU A 114 5.00 -6.08 -16.81
CA LEU A 114 5.31 -7.49 -16.61
C LEU A 114 5.37 -8.25 -17.95
N GLY A 115 4.54 -7.90 -18.92
CA GLY A 115 4.59 -8.45 -20.28
C GLY A 115 5.89 -8.13 -21.00
N ALA A 116 6.40 -6.90 -20.83
CA ALA A 116 7.62 -6.41 -21.45
C ALA A 116 8.90 -6.95 -20.78
N ASP A 117 8.98 -6.83 -19.45
CA ASP A 117 10.22 -7.06 -18.68
C ASP A 117 10.24 -8.42 -17.95
N GLY A 118 9.07 -9.02 -17.73
CA GLY A 118 8.91 -10.23 -16.93
C GLY A 118 9.29 -11.52 -17.66
N ARG A 119 9.48 -12.58 -16.87
CA ARG A 119 9.72 -13.92 -17.44
C ARG A 119 8.44 -14.43 -18.08
N ARG A 120 8.60 -15.27 -19.11
CA ARG A 120 7.44 -15.90 -19.78
C ARG A 120 6.53 -16.67 -18.81
N GLY A 121 7.09 -17.29 -17.77
CA GLY A 121 6.32 -18.02 -16.75
C GLY A 121 5.53 -17.13 -15.79
N GLU A 122 5.83 -15.83 -15.73
CA GLU A 122 5.16 -14.86 -14.85
C GLU A 122 3.99 -14.15 -15.55
N ARG A 123 3.73 -14.44 -16.83
CA ARG A 123 2.65 -13.83 -17.62
C ARG A 123 1.29 -14.43 -17.27
N THR A 124 0.93 -14.32 -16.00
CA THR A 124 -0.36 -14.72 -15.45
C THR A 124 -1.01 -13.53 -14.78
N LEU A 125 -2.32 -13.43 -14.95
CA LEU A 125 -3.16 -12.42 -14.29
C LEU A 125 -4.40 -13.12 -13.73
N GLU A 126 -4.60 -13.03 -12.43
CA GLU A 126 -5.82 -13.50 -11.78
C GLU A 126 -6.56 -12.31 -11.22
N VAL A 127 -7.85 -12.24 -11.54
CA VAL A 127 -8.73 -11.14 -11.14
C VAL A 127 -9.82 -11.71 -10.27
N LEU A 128 -9.76 -11.42 -8.97
CA LEU A 128 -10.89 -11.65 -8.07
C LEU A 128 -11.82 -10.45 -8.18
N GLY A 129 -12.75 -10.48 -9.14
CA GLY A 129 -13.67 -9.39 -9.43
C GLY A 129 -15.02 -9.56 -8.75
N LEU A 130 -15.71 -8.45 -8.51
CA LEU A 130 -17.12 -8.45 -8.09
C LEU A 130 -17.99 -8.65 -9.33
N THR A 131 -18.28 -7.58 -10.06
CA THR A 131 -19.08 -7.62 -11.30
C THR A 131 -18.24 -7.55 -12.56
N LEU A 132 -16.91 -7.34 -12.44
CA LEU A 132 -15.96 -7.07 -13.53
C LEU A 132 -16.31 -5.84 -14.42
N ASN A 133 -17.34 -5.07 -14.10
CA ASN A 133 -17.87 -4.01 -14.96
C ASN A 133 -16.84 -2.89 -15.27
N THR A 134 -15.98 -2.57 -14.31
CA THR A 134 -14.89 -1.58 -14.48
C THR A 134 -13.60 -2.20 -15.02
N THR A 135 -13.35 -3.46 -14.69
CA THR A 135 -12.09 -4.15 -14.98
C THR A 135 -12.06 -4.69 -16.42
N TRP A 136 -13.16 -5.31 -16.85
CA TRP A 136 -13.23 -5.96 -18.16
C TRP A 136 -13.00 -4.98 -19.32
N PRO A 137 -13.60 -3.78 -19.39
CA PRO A 137 -13.36 -2.86 -20.50
C PRO A 137 -11.87 -2.50 -20.68
N GLN A 138 -11.14 -2.33 -19.59
CA GLN A 138 -9.71 -2.01 -19.61
C GLN A 138 -8.88 -3.20 -20.07
N LEU A 139 -9.19 -4.41 -19.60
CA LEU A 139 -8.53 -5.64 -20.03
C LEU A 139 -8.84 -5.97 -21.49
N ALA A 140 -10.09 -5.84 -21.92
CA ALA A 140 -10.51 -6.03 -23.31
C ALA A 140 -9.75 -5.08 -24.24
N ALA A 141 -9.70 -3.78 -23.92
CA ALA A 141 -8.95 -2.80 -24.69
C ALA A 141 -7.45 -3.08 -24.75
N TRP A 142 -6.87 -3.65 -23.69
CA TRP A 142 -5.49 -4.11 -23.71
C TRP A 142 -5.31 -5.38 -24.55
N LEU A 143 -6.24 -6.33 -24.49
CA LEU A 143 -6.19 -7.58 -25.24
C LEU A 143 -6.33 -7.35 -26.75
N THR A 144 -7.19 -6.43 -27.17
CA THR A 144 -7.47 -6.11 -28.59
C THR A 144 -6.72 -4.88 -29.10
N GLY A 145 -5.91 -4.26 -28.25
CA GLY A 145 -5.14 -3.07 -28.59
C GLY A 145 -4.02 -3.33 -29.61
N HIS A 146 -3.49 -2.26 -30.18
CA HIS A 146 -2.43 -2.33 -31.21
C HIS A 146 -1.14 -2.99 -30.68
N GLU A 147 -0.77 -2.71 -29.43
CA GLU A 147 0.29 -3.40 -28.71
C GLU A 147 -0.27 -4.65 -28.00
N SER A 148 -0.76 -5.57 -28.83
CA SER A 148 -1.44 -6.77 -28.38
C SER A 148 -0.51 -7.70 -27.57
N PRO A 149 -0.92 -8.14 -26.37
CA PRO A 149 -0.12 -9.05 -25.57
C PRO A 149 0.03 -10.41 -26.26
N SER A 150 0.95 -11.25 -25.77
CA SER A 150 1.08 -12.65 -26.19
C SER A 150 1.54 -13.54 -25.04
N ARG A 151 1.12 -14.81 -25.07
CA ARG A 151 1.50 -15.85 -24.10
C ARG A 151 1.07 -15.52 -22.67
N TRP A 152 -0.16 -15.05 -22.51
CA TRP A 152 -0.76 -14.72 -21.22
C TRP A 152 -1.76 -15.78 -20.79
N ARG A 153 -1.81 -16.04 -19.49
CA ARG A 153 -2.93 -16.76 -18.86
C ARG A 153 -3.68 -15.79 -17.98
N ILE A 154 -4.96 -15.60 -18.25
CA ILE A 154 -5.83 -14.68 -17.52
C ILE A 154 -6.97 -15.50 -16.93
N THR A 155 -7.21 -15.38 -15.64
CA THR A 155 -8.36 -16.00 -14.97
C THR A 155 -9.18 -14.91 -14.31
N LEU A 156 -10.43 -14.81 -14.73
CA LEU A 156 -11.40 -13.83 -14.27
C LEU A 156 -12.41 -14.54 -13.37
N TYR A 157 -12.43 -14.18 -12.10
CA TYR A 157 -13.49 -14.58 -11.17
C TYR A 157 -14.53 -13.46 -11.13
N CYS A 158 -15.78 -13.81 -11.42
CA CYS A 158 -16.93 -12.92 -11.35
C CYS A 158 -17.92 -13.46 -10.32
N LEU A 159 -18.64 -12.57 -9.64
CA LEU A 159 -19.77 -12.97 -8.82
C LEU A 159 -20.83 -13.64 -9.70
N ASP A 160 -21.40 -14.74 -9.22
CA ASP A 160 -22.52 -15.42 -9.87
C ASP A 160 -23.76 -14.51 -9.84
N PRO A 161 -24.35 -14.18 -11.01
CA PRO A 161 -25.55 -13.35 -11.07
C PRO A 161 -26.74 -13.88 -10.26
N GLU A 162 -26.94 -15.20 -10.19
CA GLU A 162 -28.06 -15.82 -9.47
C GLU A 162 -27.86 -15.70 -7.95
N PHE A 163 -26.63 -15.90 -7.49
CA PHE A 163 -26.27 -15.64 -6.09
C PHE A 163 -26.43 -14.15 -5.74
N ALA A 164 -25.98 -13.26 -6.62
CA ALA A 164 -26.10 -11.82 -6.41
C ALA A 164 -27.56 -11.34 -6.32
N GLU A 165 -28.48 -11.99 -7.04
CA GLU A 165 -29.91 -11.67 -7.01
C GLU A 165 -30.59 -12.14 -5.71
N THR A 166 -30.11 -13.25 -5.15
CA THR A 166 -30.69 -13.87 -3.94
C THR A 166 -30.03 -13.43 -2.64
N CYS A 167 -28.87 -12.78 -2.69
CA CYS A 167 -28.12 -12.33 -1.52
C CYS A 167 -28.52 -10.90 -1.08
N ASP A 168 -29.19 -10.80 0.07
CA ASP A 168 -29.67 -9.52 0.63
C ASP A 168 -28.56 -8.52 0.99
N GLU A 169 -27.34 -9.00 1.24
CA GLU A 169 -26.19 -8.16 1.61
C GLU A 169 -25.63 -7.36 0.41
N LEU A 170 -25.87 -7.88 -0.80
CA LEU A 170 -25.30 -7.33 -2.02
C LEU A 170 -26.24 -6.31 -2.66
N PRO A 171 -25.69 -5.28 -3.33
CA PRO A 171 -26.52 -4.38 -4.10
C PRO A 171 -27.25 -5.11 -5.23
N GLY A 172 -28.57 -5.05 -5.28
CA GLY A 172 -29.36 -5.76 -6.29
C GLY A 172 -29.04 -5.43 -7.76
N HIS A 173 -28.36 -4.30 -8.05
CA HIS A 173 -27.89 -4.02 -9.42
C HIS A 173 -26.66 -4.85 -9.83
N TRP A 174 -25.95 -5.46 -8.88
CA TRP A 174 -24.76 -6.27 -9.15
C TRP A 174 -25.07 -7.56 -9.90
N SER A 175 -26.24 -8.16 -9.71
CA SER A 175 -26.66 -9.32 -10.53
C SER A 175 -26.69 -8.96 -12.01
N THR A 176 -27.30 -7.82 -12.35
CA THR A 176 -27.39 -7.32 -13.72
C THR A 176 -26.02 -6.93 -14.27
N GLU A 177 -25.17 -6.29 -13.46
CA GLU A 177 -23.81 -5.95 -13.89
C GLU A 177 -22.96 -7.19 -14.13
N ALA A 178 -22.99 -8.17 -13.22
CA ALA A 178 -22.24 -9.41 -13.34
C ALA A 178 -22.69 -10.21 -14.57
N ALA A 179 -24.00 -10.35 -14.79
CA ALA A 179 -24.54 -11.02 -15.97
C ALA A 179 -24.11 -10.34 -17.28
N ARG A 180 -24.19 -9.00 -17.32
CA ARG A 180 -23.77 -8.21 -18.48
C ARG A 180 -22.26 -8.35 -18.74
N SER A 181 -21.44 -8.25 -17.71
CA SER A 181 -19.99 -8.42 -17.83
C SER A 181 -19.63 -9.82 -18.29
N ALA A 182 -20.21 -10.86 -17.69
CA ALA A 182 -19.98 -12.24 -18.11
C ALA A 182 -20.36 -12.48 -19.57
N HIS A 183 -21.50 -11.94 -20.02
CA HIS A 183 -21.89 -11.99 -21.42
C HIS A 183 -20.89 -11.28 -22.33
N ARG A 184 -20.46 -10.05 -21.99
CA ARG A 184 -19.46 -9.29 -22.75
C ARG A 184 -18.10 -9.98 -22.82
N VAL A 185 -17.70 -10.66 -21.75
CA VAL A 185 -16.47 -11.46 -21.72
C VAL A 185 -16.60 -12.60 -22.72
N ARG A 186 -17.63 -13.45 -22.58
CA ARG A 186 -17.83 -14.61 -23.47
C ARG A 186 -17.93 -14.20 -24.94
N ALA A 187 -18.71 -13.17 -25.25
CA ALA A 187 -18.88 -12.67 -26.62
C ALA A 187 -17.55 -12.26 -27.27
N LEU A 188 -16.68 -11.54 -26.56
CA LEU A 188 -15.36 -11.16 -27.09
C LEU A 188 -14.44 -12.38 -27.22
N LEU A 189 -14.46 -13.31 -26.26
CA LEU A 189 -13.64 -14.52 -26.33
C LEU A 189 -14.04 -15.41 -27.52
N GLU A 190 -15.33 -15.43 -27.88
CA GLU A 190 -15.84 -16.11 -29.07
C GLU A 190 -15.43 -15.37 -30.35
N GLU A 191 -15.59 -14.04 -30.39
CA GLU A 191 -15.23 -13.18 -31.53
C GLU A 191 -13.73 -13.24 -31.86
N GLU A 192 -12.88 -13.20 -30.83
CA GLU A 192 -11.42 -13.12 -30.95
C GLU A 192 -10.71 -14.48 -30.76
N ALA A 193 -11.46 -15.59 -30.73
CA ALA A 193 -10.92 -16.91 -30.36
C ALA A 193 -9.66 -17.30 -31.14
N GLY A 194 -9.70 -17.13 -32.47
CA GLY A 194 -8.57 -17.49 -33.36
C GLY A 194 -7.33 -16.60 -33.16
N ASP A 195 -7.53 -15.30 -32.96
CA ASP A 195 -6.42 -14.37 -32.70
C ASP A 195 -5.80 -14.60 -31.31
N LEU A 196 -6.63 -14.83 -30.28
CA LEU A 196 -6.17 -15.18 -28.94
C LEU A 196 -5.38 -16.49 -28.95
N GLU A 197 -5.85 -17.52 -29.67
CA GLU A 197 -5.13 -18.79 -29.83
C GLU A 197 -3.79 -18.60 -30.53
N GLN A 198 -3.75 -17.84 -31.64
CA GLN A 198 -2.51 -17.54 -32.36
C GLN A 198 -1.48 -16.82 -31.46
N ARG A 199 -1.95 -15.89 -30.62
CA ARG A 199 -1.12 -15.16 -29.64
C ARG A 199 -0.82 -15.98 -28.37
N ARG A 200 -1.37 -17.20 -28.26
CA ARG A 200 -1.26 -18.10 -27.10
C ARG A 200 -1.77 -17.45 -25.81
N ILE A 201 -2.86 -16.71 -25.91
CA ILE A 201 -3.56 -16.13 -24.77
C ILE A 201 -4.67 -17.10 -24.37
N THR A 202 -4.77 -17.38 -23.08
CA THR A 202 -5.89 -18.11 -22.51
C THR A 202 -6.59 -17.18 -21.54
N VAL A 203 -7.90 -16.99 -21.72
CA VAL A 203 -8.75 -16.27 -20.78
C VAL A 203 -9.81 -17.23 -20.28
N ASP A 204 -9.86 -17.42 -18.97
CA ASP A 204 -10.83 -18.27 -18.29
C ASP A 204 -11.78 -17.39 -17.46
N LEU A 205 -13.09 -17.58 -17.64
CA LEU A 205 -14.12 -16.87 -16.88
C LEU A 205 -14.81 -17.86 -15.94
N ARG A 206 -14.70 -17.60 -14.64
CA ARG A 206 -15.29 -18.40 -13.57
C ARG A 206 -16.26 -17.58 -12.75
N THR A 207 -17.31 -18.22 -12.25
CA THR A 207 -18.25 -17.60 -11.30
C THR A 207 -18.05 -18.14 -9.89
N TYR A 208 -18.33 -17.31 -8.88
CA TYR A 208 -18.36 -17.73 -7.47
C TYR A 208 -19.58 -17.15 -6.76
N ASP A 209 -20.01 -17.82 -5.69
CA ASP A 209 -21.33 -17.67 -5.06
C ASP A 209 -21.24 -17.31 -3.56
N PHE A 210 -20.32 -16.40 -3.21
CA PHE A 210 -20.19 -15.92 -1.83
C PHE A 210 -19.84 -14.43 -1.81
N VAL A 211 -20.07 -13.76 -0.67
CA VAL A 211 -19.69 -12.35 -0.47
C VAL A 211 -18.20 -12.28 -0.12
N PRO A 212 -17.33 -11.74 -1.00
CA PRO A 212 -15.91 -11.69 -0.72
C PRO A 212 -15.59 -10.46 0.15
N VAL A 213 -14.73 -10.59 1.17
CA VAL A 213 -14.25 -9.39 1.89
C VAL A 213 -13.22 -8.62 1.07
N VAL A 214 -12.47 -9.33 0.21
CA VAL A 214 -11.40 -8.77 -0.62
C VAL A 214 -11.65 -9.04 -2.10
N HIS A 215 -11.22 -8.12 -2.95
CA HIS A 215 -11.23 -8.25 -4.39
C HIS A 215 -9.98 -7.58 -4.97
N GLY A 216 -9.65 -7.86 -6.22
CA GLY A 216 -8.51 -7.24 -6.89
C GLY A 216 -7.74 -8.18 -7.81
N PHE A 217 -6.41 -8.03 -7.85
CA PHE A 217 -5.56 -8.57 -8.90
C PHE A 217 -4.32 -9.23 -8.33
N ARG A 218 -3.92 -10.38 -8.90
CA ARG A 218 -2.64 -11.04 -8.66
C ARG A 218 -1.92 -11.25 -9.99
N LEU A 219 -0.67 -10.80 -10.06
CA LEU A 219 0.21 -11.00 -11.21
C LEU A 219 1.17 -12.17 -10.92
N GLY A 220 1.64 -12.84 -11.96
CA GLY A 220 2.51 -14.02 -11.83
C GLY A 220 3.89 -13.77 -11.21
N ASN A 221 4.31 -12.51 -11.07
CA ASN A 221 5.51 -12.13 -10.32
C ASN A 221 5.27 -12.02 -8.81
N GLY A 222 4.03 -12.20 -8.32
CA GLY A 222 3.66 -12.06 -6.91
C GLY A 222 3.23 -10.64 -6.50
N GLU A 223 3.09 -9.72 -7.45
CA GLU A 223 2.49 -8.40 -7.23
C GLU A 223 0.97 -8.53 -7.05
N ILE A 224 0.44 -7.89 -6.00
CA ILE A 224 -1.00 -7.91 -5.68
C ILE A 224 -1.54 -6.49 -5.60
N PHE A 225 -2.74 -6.28 -6.13
CA PHE A 225 -3.55 -5.08 -5.94
C PHE A 225 -4.82 -5.50 -5.22
N LEU A 226 -4.98 -5.10 -3.97
CA LEU A 226 -6.02 -5.58 -3.06
C LEU A 226 -6.97 -4.46 -2.67
N ALA A 227 -8.27 -4.66 -2.85
CA ALA A 227 -9.31 -3.75 -2.38
C ALA A 227 -10.30 -4.51 -1.48
N TYR A 228 -11.02 -3.76 -0.64
CA TYR A 228 -11.93 -4.33 0.35
C TYR A 228 -13.38 -4.02 0.01
N LEU A 229 -14.29 -4.77 0.59
CA LEU A 229 -15.68 -4.39 0.68
C LEU A 229 -15.93 -3.62 1.98
N GLN A 230 -16.78 -2.59 1.91
CA GLN A 230 -17.20 -1.79 3.07
C GLN A 230 -18.72 -1.70 3.11
N TRP A 231 -19.28 -1.62 4.30
CA TRP A 231 -20.70 -1.33 4.48
C TRP A 231 -20.96 0.16 4.27
N SER A 232 -22.00 0.49 3.50
CA SER A 232 -22.56 1.84 3.42
C SER A 232 -23.43 2.15 4.64
N GLU A 233 -23.77 3.43 4.82
CA GLU A 233 -24.75 3.86 5.82
C GLU A 233 -26.13 3.23 5.61
N SER A 234 -26.46 2.83 4.37
CA SER A 234 -27.68 2.11 4.03
C SER A 234 -27.63 0.61 4.33
N GLY A 235 -26.56 0.12 4.96
CA GLY A 235 -26.40 -1.28 5.33
C GLY A 235 -26.14 -2.20 4.14
N ARG A 236 -25.67 -1.67 3.00
CA ARG A 236 -25.32 -2.46 1.81
C ARG A 236 -23.82 -2.47 1.60
N VAL A 237 -23.31 -3.52 0.97
CA VAL A 237 -21.89 -3.59 0.64
C VAL A 237 -21.57 -2.69 -0.56
N ARG A 238 -20.44 -1.97 -0.51
CA ARG A 238 -19.86 -1.23 -1.64
C ARG A 238 -18.35 -1.50 -1.73
N PRO A 239 -17.72 -1.40 -2.91
CA PRO A 239 -16.29 -1.57 -3.02
C PRO A 239 -15.56 -0.37 -2.40
N PHE A 240 -14.34 -0.61 -1.91
CA PHE A 240 -13.43 0.45 -1.52
C PHE A 240 -12.89 1.18 -2.75
N GLU A 241 -12.60 2.47 -2.60
CA GLU A 241 -12.27 3.36 -3.73
C GLU A 241 -10.82 3.24 -4.21
N PHE A 242 -10.02 2.39 -3.58
CA PHE A 242 -8.62 2.19 -3.96
C PHE A 242 -8.17 0.75 -3.74
N TYR A 243 -7.11 0.41 -4.46
CA TYR A 243 -6.32 -0.80 -4.28
C TYR A 243 -5.07 -0.50 -3.47
N GLU A 244 -4.81 -1.34 -2.50
CA GLU A 244 -3.51 -1.44 -1.88
C GLU A 244 -2.59 -2.31 -2.74
N ARG A 245 -1.49 -1.73 -3.21
CA ARG A 245 -0.46 -2.39 -4.00
C ARG A 245 0.59 -3.01 -3.08
N ILE A 246 0.73 -4.32 -3.16
CA ILE A 246 1.78 -5.10 -2.52
C ILE A 246 2.79 -5.51 -3.59
N ALA A 247 3.94 -4.85 -3.59
CA ALA A 247 5.03 -5.14 -4.51
C ALA A 247 5.61 -6.54 -4.26
N PRO A 248 6.13 -7.23 -5.30
CA PRO A 248 6.63 -8.59 -5.15
C PRO A 248 7.87 -8.67 -4.24
N GLU A 249 8.65 -7.60 -4.11
CA GLU A 249 9.81 -7.53 -3.23
C GLU A 249 9.48 -7.22 -1.76
N ASP A 250 8.23 -6.82 -1.45
CA ASP A 250 7.80 -6.52 -0.09
C ASP A 250 7.60 -7.82 0.69
N THR A 251 8.60 -8.17 1.49
CA THR A 251 8.63 -9.37 2.35
C THR A 251 8.26 -9.04 3.80
N SER A 252 7.70 -7.86 4.07
CA SER A 252 7.22 -7.51 5.40
C SER A 252 6.14 -8.48 5.87
N GLU A 253 6.03 -8.66 7.20
CA GLU A 253 4.99 -9.50 7.80
C GLU A 253 3.58 -9.07 7.34
N ARG A 254 3.36 -7.75 7.23
CA ARG A 254 2.13 -7.17 6.73
C ARG A 254 1.82 -7.61 5.29
N ALA A 255 2.80 -7.49 4.39
CA ALA A 255 2.63 -7.90 3.00
C ALA A 255 2.31 -9.39 2.89
N ASN A 256 3.00 -10.25 3.66
CA ASN A 256 2.72 -11.68 3.68
C ASN A 256 1.30 -11.99 4.18
N ARG A 257 0.85 -11.34 5.26
CA ARG A 257 -0.53 -11.50 5.74
C ARG A 257 -1.57 -11.09 4.69
N TYR A 258 -1.31 -10.05 3.90
CA TYR A 258 -2.20 -9.66 2.80
C TYR A 258 -2.19 -10.65 1.64
N ARG A 259 -1.03 -11.24 1.32
CA ARG A 259 -0.95 -12.34 0.33
C ARG A 259 -1.74 -13.55 0.80
N ASP A 260 -1.53 -13.99 2.04
CA ASP A 260 -2.26 -15.12 2.63
C ASP A 260 -3.77 -14.88 2.63
N LEU A 261 -4.20 -13.66 2.96
CA LEU A 261 -5.61 -13.27 2.91
C LEU A 261 -6.16 -13.37 1.48
N PHE A 262 -5.48 -12.77 0.49
CA PHE A 262 -5.93 -12.82 -0.90
C PHE A 262 -5.97 -14.25 -1.44
N ASP A 263 -4.92 -15.03 -1.17
CA ASP A 263 -4.81 -16.43 -1.59
C ASP A 263 -5.93 -17.29 -0.99
N SER A 264 -6.29 -17.06 0.28
CA SER A 264 -7.41 -17.74 0.93
C SER A 264 -8.75 -17.47 0.21
N TRP A 265 -9.01 -16.23 -0.20
CA TRP A 265 -10.24 -15.86 -0.91
C TRP A 265 -10.25 -16.35 -2.35
N LEU A 266 -9.11 -16.29 -3.04
CA LEU A 266 -8.96 -16.80 -4.39
C LEU A 266 -9.14 -18.32 -4.45
N ALA A 267 -8.53 -19.06 -3.51
CA ALA A 267 -8.71 -20.51 -3.38
C ALA A 267 -10.17 -20.87 -3.10
N ARG A 268 -10.88 -20.05 -2.31
CA ARG A 268 -12.33 -20.23 -2.09
C ARG A 268 -13.13 -20.01 -3.37
N ALA A 269 -12.81 -18.98 -4.16
CA ALA A 269 -13.43 -18.75 -5.47
C ALA A 269 -13.19 -19.94 -6.40
N GLU A 270 -11.95 -20.40 -6.53
CA GLU A 270 -11.57 -21.56 -7.35
C GLU A 270 -12.37 -22.81 -7.01
N HIS A 271 -12.47 -23.13 -5.72
CA HIS A 271 -13.18 -24.31 -5.26
C HIS A 271 -14.67 -24.27 -5.62
N ARG A 272 -15.31 -23.11 -5.43
CA ARG A 272 -16.75 -22.93 -5.72
C ARG A 272 -17.04 -22.90 -7.21
N SER A 273 -16.13 -22.34 -8.02
CA SER A 273 -16.25 -22.36 -9.47
C SER A 273 -16.11 -23.77 -10.05
N ALA A 274 -15.28 -24.63 -9.45
CA ALA A 274 -15.09 -26.01 -9.92
C ALA A 274 -16.32 -26.89 -9.66
N GLU A 275 -17.07 -26.64 -8.59
CA GLU A 275 -18.28 -27.39 -8.24
C GLU A 275 -19.47 -27.06 -9.16
N ALA A 276 -19.47 -25.88 -9.79
CA ALA A 276 -20.57 -25.39 -10.64
C ALA A 276 -20.54 -25.90 -12.08
N VAL A 277 -19.47 -26.58 -12.53
CA VAL A 277 -19.41 -27.22 -13.86
C VAL A 277 -19.82 -28.68 -13.71
N PRO A 278 -21.06 -29.07 -14.07
CA PRO A 278 -21.42 -30.49 -14.09
C PRO A 278 -20.50 -31.24 -15.04
N ALA A 279 -19.98 -32.39 -14.61
CA ALA A 279 -19.23 -33.29 -15.47
C ALA A 279 -20.13 -33.75 -16.62
N GLU A 280 -19.83 -33.29 -17.84
CA GLU A 280 -20.42 -33.82 -19.08
C GLU A 280 -20.02 -35.28 -19.33
#